data_AF-A0A0Q1F8T0-F1
#
_entry.id   AF-A0A0Q1F8T0-F1
#
_cell.length_a   1.000
_cell.length_b   1.000
_cell.length_c   1.000
_cell.angle_alpha   90.00
_cell.angle_beta   90.00
_cell.angle_gamma   90.00
#
_symmetry.space_group_name_H-M   'P 1'
#
loop_
_entity.id
_entity.type
_entity.pdbx_description
1 polymer ?
#
loop_
_entity_poly.entity_id
_entity_poly.type
_entity_poly.pdbx_seq_one_letter_code
_entity_poly.pdbx_strand_id
1 'polypeptide(L)'
;MGFQYILSSHKEKKRDVGLRADESAQLSLDFLVGFSIFMLTLIIASSMLSGILIGLQSKKIDYDAVAYRTGVILVEDPGEPNAFPNVVTIEETDQWEFIGYVQNDQVLRFGMSQYKSSPKILAHEKIESFFDRTIYPDLSDYRERIIFGDYPYSFNITLKRLDGGIIKTVGDPYPLDASYGYIRRVVQVKDPSSSTIDMTNYYLPLDGDGEFDVNINFSELVNATKGPKYWVDPLKERVSFTLTDIPAIRDLSTGVPNVVLDSVRLYFLSVDLAGVESYTPLPGSLDLKIDGADKQSSDLPFVVTENISMEFPPGYFIQPSKFTSGDKSAMKLRFQFIPSTANVSDIISYQTVSGYQAPELKLAVLEVRVW
;
A
#
# COMPACT_ATOMS: atom_id res chain seq x y z
N MET A 1 -43.05 128.44 51.90
CA MET A 1 -44.53 128.32 51.98
C MET A 1 -44.93 127.03 51.25
N GLY A 2 -46.01 126.38 51.71
CA GLY A 2 -46.43 124.99 51.42
C GLY A 2 -46.43 124.58 49.94
N PHE A 3 -46.51 123.29 49.60
CA PHE A 3 -47.50 122.35 50.13
C PHE A 3 -47.05 120.88 49.91
N GLN A 4 -47.46 120.01 50.85
CA GLN A 4 -47.52 118.56 50.69
C GLN A 4 -48.48 118.17 49.56
N TYR A 5 -48.15 117.09 48.84
CA TYR A 5 -49.13 116.15 48.28
C TYR A 5 -48.75 114.73 48.71
N ILE A 6 -49.74 114.02 49.26
CA ILE A 6 -49.71 112.62 49.69
C ILE A 6 -50.31 111.77 48.59
N LEU A 7 -49.60 110.73 48.11
CA LEU A 7 -50.12 109.49 47.50
C LEU A 7 -49.01 108.42 47.69
N SER A 8 -49.05 107.56 48.72
CA SER A 8 -49.77 106.28 48.78
C SER A 8 -49.67 105.41 47.52
N SER A 9 -48.88 104.33 47.59
CA SER A 9 -49.39 102.94 47.53
C SER A 9 -48.38 101.93 46.96
N HIS A 10 -48.28 100.81 47.68
CA HIS A 10 -47.86 99.47 47.26
C HIS A 10 -46.42 99.17 46.85
N LYS A 11 -45.66 98.67 47.84
CA LYS A 11 -44.62 97.64 47.64
C LYS A 11 -45.31 96.30 47.37
N GLU A 12 -44.98 95.66 46.25
CA GLU A 12 -45.20 94.22 46.06
C GLU A 12 -43.85 93.51 45.97
N LYS A 13 -43.72 92.42 46.73
CA LYS A 13 -42.47 91.70 46.99
C LYS A 13 -42.63 90.25 46.50
N LYS A 14 -41.74 89.89 45.55
CA LYS A 14 -41.25 88.55 45.19
C LYS A 14 -42.24 87.51 44.65
N ARG A 15 -41.82 86.87 43.54
CA ARG A 15 -41.40 85.44 43.52
C ARG A 15 -40.64 85.15 42.23
N ASP A 16 -39.33 84.94 42.33
CA ASP A 16 -38.54 84.28 41.30
C ASP A 16 -38.97 82.82 41.24
N VAL A 17 -39.62 82.43 40.15
CA VAL A 17 -39.92 81.03 39.82
C VAL A 17 -38.67 80.44 39.18
N GLY A 18 -37.68 80.11 40.02
CA GLY A 18 -36.68 79.12 39.65
C GLY A 18 -37.33 77.74 39.74
N LEU A 19 -37.34 76.98 38.64
CA LEU A 19 -37.64 75.54 38.69
C LEU A 19 -36.68 74.89 39.68
N ARG A 20 -37.16 74.58 40.88
CA ARG A 20 -36.51 73.61 41.77
C ARG A 20 -36.89 72.24 41.24
N ALA A 21 -35.95 71.55 40.61
CA ALA A 21 -36.06 70.12 40.38
C ALA A 21 -36.21 69.44 41.75
N ASP A 22 -37.24 68.63 41.92
CA ASP A 22 -37.48 67.88 43.16
C ASP A 22 -36.41 66.77 43.23
N GLU A 23 -35.47 66.87 44.17
CA GLU A 23 -34.33 65.94 44.32
C GLU A 23 -34.80 64.48 44.45
N SER A 24 -36.02 64.26 44.96
CA SER A 24 -36.66 62.95 45.08
C SER A 24 -37.04 62.34 43.72
N ALA A 25 -37.45 63.19 42.76
CA ALA A 25 -37.77 62.78 41.40
C ALA A 25 -36.49 62.49 40.60
N GLN A 26 -35.41 63.22 40.88
CA GLN A 26 -34.10 62.98 40.27
C GLN A 26 -33.47 61.68 40.78
N LEU A 27 -33.56 61.39 42.09
CA LEU A 27 -33.04 60.16 42.69
C LEU A 27 -33.77 58.90 42.19
N SER A 28 -35.09 58.98 41.98
CA SER A 28 -35.87 57.87 41.40
C SER A 28 -35.60 57.69 39.91
N LEU A 29 -35.34 58.76 39.17
CA LEU A 29 -34.94 58.70 37.76
C LEU A 29 -33.55 58.06 37.61
N ASP A 30 -32.58 58.46 38.42
CA ASP A 30 -31.21 57.92 38.38
C ASP A 30 -31.18 56.43 38.73
N PHE A 31 -32.01 55.98 39.68
CA PHE A 31 -32.19 54.57 40.00
C PHE A 31 -32.81 53.78 38.84
N LEU A 32 -33.86 54.31 38.21
CA LEU A 32 -34.53 53.65 37.08
C LEU A 32 -33.60 53.52 35.88
N VAL A 33 -32.84 54.57 35.57
CA VAL A 33 -31.86 54.58 34.48
C VAL A 33 -30.72 53.61 34.80
N GLY A 34 -30.17 53.64 36.02
CA GLY A 34 -29.13 52.72 36.46
C GLY A 34 -29.56 51.26 36.41
N PHE A 35 -30.77 50.95 36.88
CA PHE A 35 -31.34 49.61 36.83
C PHE A 35 -31.60 49.14 35.39
N SER A 36 -32.06 50.03 34.51
CA SER A 36 -32.27 49.72 33.10
C SER A 36 -30.97 49.41 32.37
N ILE A 37 -29.92 50.20 32.61
CA ILE A 37 -28.58 49.94 32.06
C ILE A 37 -28.06 48.60 32.60
N PHE A 38 -28.19 48.34 33.89
CA PHE A 38 -27.78 47.07 34.50
C PHE A 38 -28.48 45.87 33.85
N MET A 39 -29.81 45.92 33.71
CA MET A 39 -30.58 44.84 33.08
C MET A 39 -30.21 44.65 31.61
N LEU A 40 -29.99 45.73 30.87
CA LEU A 40 -29.56 45.66 29.47
C LEU A 40 -28.17 45.00 29.35
N THR A 41 -27.22 45.40 30.19
CA THR A 41 -25.87 44.80 30.23
C THR A 41 -25.93 43.33 30.63
N LEU A 42 -26.78 42.95 31.59
CA LEU A 42 -26.97 41.57 32.00
C LEU A 42 -27.53 40.69 30.87
N ILE A 43 -28.52 41.19 30.12
CA ILE A 43 -29.09 40.48 28.97
C ILE A 43 -28.05 40.29 27.87
N ILE A 44 -27.26 41.34 27.56
CA ILE A 44 -26.18 41.25 26.57
C ILE A 44 -25.13 40.23 27.02
N ALA A 45 -24.66 40.30 28.27
CA ALA A 45 -23.69 39.36 28.81
C ALA A 45 -24.21 37.91 28.80
N SER A 46 -25.48 37.69 29.19
CA SER A 46 -26.10 36.36 29.16
C SER A 46 -26.28 35.83 27.73
N SER A 47 -26.54 36.69 26.75
CA SER A 47 -26.64 36.28 25.34
C SER A 47 -25.28 35.89 24.75
N MET A 48 -24.21 36.54 25.19
CA MET A 48 -22.84 36.20 24.79
C MET A 48 -22.34 34.90 25.43
N LEU A 49 -22.78 34.57 26.65
CA LEU A 49 -22.52 33.28 27.31
C LEU A 49 -23.01 32.09 26.47
N SER A 50 -24.20 32.18 25.87
CA SER A 50 -24.70 31.15 24.96
C SER A 50 -23.83 30.98 23.70
N GLY A 51 -23.23 32.07 23.20
CA GLY A 51 -22.31 32.04 22.06
C GLY A 51 -20.99 31.31 22.35
N ILE A 52 -20.49 31.39 23.59
CA ILE A 52 -19.28 30.67 24.03
C ILE A 52 -19.54 29.15 24.10
N LEU A 53 -20.75 28.74 24.48
CA LEU A 53 -21.12 27.33 24.61
C LEU A 53 -21.41 26.64 23.26
N ILE A 54 -21.72 27.40 22.20
CA ILE A 54 -21.95 26.86 20.85
C ILE A 54 -20.67 26.26 20.24
N GLY A 55 -19.48 26.74 20.65
CA GLY A 55 -18.20 26.15 20.26
C GLY A 55 -17.80 24.87 21.02
N LEU A 56 -18.56 24.52 22.08
CA LEU A 56 -18.34 23.32 22.90
C LEU A 56 -19.17 22.11 22.45
N GLN A 57 -19.94 22.22 21.35
CA GLN A 57 -20.36 21.01 20.64
C GLN A 57 -19.09 20.30 20.19
N SER A 58 -18.68 19.27 20.93
CA SER A 58 -17.61 18.37 20.53
C SER A 58 -17.88 18.00 19.08
N LYS A 59 -16.94 18.32 18.17
CA LYS A 59 -16.95 17.77 16.83
C LYS A 59 -17.05 16.25 17.04
N LYS A 60 -18.24 15.67 16.85
CA LYS A 60 -18.45 14.24 17.11
C LYS A 60 -17.50 13.53 16.16
N ILE A 61 -16.44 12.95 16.71
CA ILE A 61 -15.43 12.28 15.93
C ILE A 61 -16.13 11.09 15.27
N ASP A 62 -16.24 11.14 13.95
CA ASP A 62 -16.92 10.12 13.17
C ASP A 62 -15.92 9.00 12.86
N TYR A 63 -15.76 8.10 13.84
CA TYR A 63 -14.88 6.94 13.71
C TYR A 63 -15.28 6.04 12.53
N ASP A 64 -16.57 5.94 12.23
CA ASP A 64 -17.07 5.14 11.12
C ASP A 64 -16.61 5.71 9.78
N ALA A 65 -16.66 7.04 9.62
CA ALA A 65 -16.15 7.70 8.42
C ALA A 65 -14.64 7.52 8.23
N VAL A 66 -13.85 7.56 9.33
CA VAL A 66 -12.40 7.32 9.28
C VAL A 66 -12.12 5.86 8.89
N ALA A 67 -12.75 4.90 9.59
CA ALA A 67 -12.62 3.49 9.29
C ALA A 67 -13.02 3.17 7.84
N TYR A 68 -14.14 3.74 7.36
CA TYR A 68 -14.60 3.59 5.99
C TYR A 68 -13.56 4.08 4.98
N ARG A 69 -13.02 5.30 5.15
CA ARG A 69 -12.01 5.88 4.25
C ARG A 69 -10.74 5.05 4.23
N THR A 70 -10.21 4.68 5.39
CA THR A 70 -9.02 3.83 5.49
C THR A 70 -9.26 2.49 4.80
N GLY A 71 -10.44 1.88 5.00
CA GLY A 71 -10.83 0.65 4.31
C GLY A 71 -10.96 0.80 2.78
N VAL A 72 -11.43 1.94 2.27
CA VAL A 72 -11.45 2.23 0.82
C VAL A 72 -10.02 2.30 0.28
N ILE A 73 -9.17 3.10 0.91
CA ILE A 73 -7.79 3.34 0.44
C ILE A 73 -7.03 2.01 0.37
N LEU A 74 -7.10 1.18 1.41
CA LEU A 74 -6.42 -0.11 1.43
C LEU A 74 -6.82 -1.05 0.29
N VAL A 75 -8.10 -1.05 -0.12
CA VAL A 75 -8.61 -2.05 -1.08
C VAL A 75 -8.71 -1.52 -2.51
N GLU A 76 -8.71 -0.22 -2.72
CA GLU A 76 -8.90 0.39 -4.04
C GLU A 76 -7.62 1.08 -4.55
N ASP A 77 -6.78 1.59 -3.65
CA ASP A 77 -5.53 2.26 -4.00
C ASP A 77 -4.35 1.27 -4.01
N PRO A 78 -3.47 1.31 -5.03
CA PRO A 78 -2.24 0.54 -5.03
C PRO A 78 -1.15 1.12 -4.12
N GLY A 79 -1.37 2.29 -3.53
CA GLY A 79 -0.37 3.01 -2.74
C GLY A 79 0.52 3.90 -3.59
N GLU A 80 1.32 4.71 -2.92
CA GLU A 80 2.11 5.77 -3.55
C GLU A 80 3.47 5.93 -2.85
N PRO A 81 4.59 5.70 -3.56
CA PRO A 81 5.90 6.08 -3.06
C PRO A 81 6.08 7.61 -3.13
N ASN A 82 6.96 8.13 -2.30
CA ASN A 82 7.46 9.51 -2.29
C ASN A 82 8.70 9.65 -3.19
N ALA A 83 8.72 8.92 -4.30
CA ALA A 83 9.77 8.98 -5.29
C ALA A 83 9.19 9.60 -6.57
N PHE A 84 9.96 10.49 -7.20
CA PHE A 84 9.63 10.93 -8.56
C PHE A 84 9.93 9.75 -9.49
N PRO A 85 8.90 9.18 -10.16
CA PRO A 85 9.12 8.01 -11.00
C PRO A 85 10.10 8.39 -12.10
N ASN A 86 11.23 7.69 -12.15
CA ASN A 86 12.15 7.86 -13.25
C ASN A 86 11.52 7.23 -14.50
N VAL A 87 11.20 8.04 -15.50
CA VAL A 87 10.43 7.63 -16.69
C VAL A 87 11.16 6.56 -17.51
N VAL A 88 12.47 6.41 -17.30
CA VAL A 88 13.34 5.51 -18.08
C VAL A 88 13.59 4.17 -17.39
N THR A 89 13.57 4.11 -16.05
CA THR A 89 13.90 2.89 -15.30
C THR A 89 13.08 2.79 -14.02
N ILE A 90 12.40 1.65 -13.82
CA ILE A 90 11.73 1.32 -12.56
C ILE A 90 12.80 0.84 -11.57
N GLU A 91 12.91 1.51 -10.44
CA GLU A 91 13.74 1.14 -9.30
C GLU A 91 12.87 0.62 -8.14
N GLU A 92 13.48 -0.04 -7.15
CA GLU A 92 12.75 -0.57 -5.98
C GLU A 92 12.02 0.56 -5.23
N THR A 93 12.63 1.75 -5.18
CA THR A 93 12.03 2.95 -4.57
C THR A 93 10.79 3.49 -5.30
N ASP A 94 10.53 3.03 -6.52
CA ASP A 94 9.32 3.41 -7.27
C ASP A 94 8.09 2.55 -6.92
N GLN A 95 8.24 1.55 -6.05
CA GLN A 95 7.15 0.70 -5.56
C GLN A 95 7.20 0.65 -4.04
N TRP A 96 6.14 1.13 -3.38
CA TRP A 96 6.18 1.31 -1.92
C TRP A 96 6.37 -0.01 -1.16
N GLU A 97 5.92 -1.13 -1.71
CA GLU A 97 6.10 -2.47 -1.12
C GLU A 97 7.57 -2.93 -1.05
N PHE A 98 8.47 -2.33 -1.83
CA PHE A 98 9.90 -2.65 -1.80
C PHE A 98 10.72 -1.62 -1.03
N ILE A 99 10.08 -0.57 -0.50
CA ILE A 99 10.74 0.43 0.32
C ILE A 99 10.92 -0.12 1.74
N GLY A 100 12.18 -0.37 2.10
CA GLY A 100 12.56 -0.91 3.42
C GLY A 100 12.53 0.13 4.55
N TYR A 101 12.73 -0.35 5.78
CA TYR A 101 12.71 0.45 7.01
C TYR A 101 13.56 1.73 6.96
N VAL A 102 14.76 1.66 6.39
CA VAL A 102 15.72 2.78 6.35
C VAL A 102 15.22 3.95 5.49
N GLN A 103 14.35 3.66 4.52
CA GLN A 103 13.80 4.63 3.57
C GLN A 103 12.28 4.76 3.74
N ASN A 104 11.73 4.41 4.91
CA ASN A 104 10.29 4.37 5.10
C ASN A 104 9.62 5.74 4.86
N ASP A 105 10.34 6.85 5.02
CA ASP A 105 9.93 8.23 4.70
C ASP A 105 9.66 8.45 3.20
N GLN A 106 10.17 7.53 2.36
CA GLN A 106 9.91 7.49 0.94
C GLN A 106 8.55 6.87 0.57
N VAL A 107 7.64 6.67 1.52
CA VAL A 107 6.29 6.15 1.25
C VAL A 107 5.26 7.20 1.64
N LEU A 108 4.50 7.70 0.65
CA LEU A 108 3.45 8.70 0.89
C LEU A 108 2.16 8.07 1.41
N ARG A 109 1.77 6.94 0.81
CA ARG A 109 0.48 6.31 1.11
C ARG A 109 0.56 4.80 0.93
N PHE A 110 0.04 4.08 1.92
CA PHE A 110 -0.17 2.64 1.80
C PHE A 110 -1.43 2.35 0.99
N GLY A 111 -1.39 1.28 0.21
CA GLY A 111 -2.53 0.75 -0.52
C GLY A 111 -2.21 -0.65 -0.99
N MET A 112 -3.10 -1.62 -0.76
CA MET A 112 -2.81 -3.03 -1.02
C MET A 112 -3.36 -3.52 -2.36
N SER A 113 -4.09 -2.68 -3.11
CA SER A 113 -4.61 -3.11 -4.41
C SER A 113 -3.47 -3.33 -5.41
N GLN A 114 -3.66 -4.26 -6.33
CA GLN A 114 -2.65 -4.52 -7.36
C GLN A 114 -2.53 -3.31 -8.30
N TYR A 115 -3.66 -2.85 -8.82
CA TYR A 115 -3.77 -1.68 -9.70
C TYR A 115 -5.04 -0.89 -9.38
N LYS A 116 -5.05 0.41 -9.76
CA LYS A 116 -6.26 1.25 -9.68
C LYS A 116 -7.45 0.69 -10.48
N SER A 117 -7.16 -0.09 -11.53
CA SER A 117 -8.16 -0.74 -12.39
C SER A 117 -8.70 -2.06 -11.84
N SER A 118 -8.11 -2.59 -10.75
CA SER A 118 -8.51 -3.86 -10.11
C SER A 118 -8.82 -3.67 -8.62
N PRO A 119 -9.84 -2.84 -8.27
CA PRO A 119 -10.20 -2.64 -6.86
C PRO A 119 -10.64 -3.96 -6.22
N LYS A 120 -10.35 -4.09 -4.92
CA LYS A 120 -10.61 -5.28 -4.07
C LYS A 120 -9.76 -6.50 -4.40
N ILE A 121 -8.81 -6.40 -5.32
CA ILE A 121 -7.81 -7.45 -5.60
C ILE A 121 -6.49 -6.99 -5.01
N LEU A 122 -6.10 -7.63 -3.92
CA LEU A 122 -4.92 -7.27 -3.16
C LEU A 122 -3.70 -8.08 -3.65
N ALA A 123 -2.58 -7.39 -3.84
CA ALA A 123 -1.31 -8.04 -4.14
C ALA A 123 -0.74 -8.70 -2.88
N HIS A 124 -0.25 -9.93 -3.00
CA HIS A 124 0.30 -10.69 -1.88
C HIS A 124 1.48 -9.94 -1.22
N GLU A 125 2.38 -9.41 -2.02
CA GLU A 125 3.58 -8.70 -1.57
C GLU A 125 3.29 -7.41 -0.82
N LYS A 126 2.25 -6.69 -1.23
CA LYS A 126 1.77 -5.49 -0.53
C LYS A 126 1.18 -5.84 0.83
N ILE A 127 0.49 -6.97 0.94
CA ILE A 127 -0.02 -7.47 2.21
C ILE A 127 1.16 -7.81 3.13
N GLU A 128 2.12 -8.60 2.65
CA GLU A 128 3.28 -8.98 3.45
C GLU A 128 4.03 -7.74 3.93
N SER A 129 4.30 -6.78 3.05
CA SER A 129 4.99 -5.53 3.41
C SER A 129 4.19 -4.65 4.35
N PHE A 130 2.87 -4.51 4.15
CA PHE A 130 2.01 -3.69 5.00
C PHE A 130 1.93 -4.22 6.44
N PHE A 131 1.90 -5.55 6.62
CA PHE A 131 1.77 -6.16 7.95
C PHE A 131 3.12 -6.50 8.60
N ASP A 132 4.24 -6.28 7.91
CA ASP A 132 5.57 -6.55 8.45
C ASP A 132 6.06 -5.40 9.34
N ARG A 133 6.05 -5.66 10.65
CA ARG A 133 6.54 -4.73 11.69
C ARG A 133 8.06 -4.62 11.74
N THR A 134 8.81 -5.41 10.98
CA THR A 134 10.25 -5.20 10.79
C THR A 134 10.53 -4.10 9.77
N ILE A 135 9.65 -3.92 8.78
CA ILE A 135 9.73 -2.85 7.79
C ILE A 135 9.10 -1.56 8.35
N TYR A 136 7.91 -1.66 8.94
CA TYR A 136 7.18 -0.54 9.52
C TYR A 136 6.93 -0.76 11.02
N PRO A 137 7.96 -0.60 11.88
CA PRO A 137 7.84 -0.87 13.30
C PRO A 137 7.00 0.18 14.05
N ASP A 138 6.94 1.43 13.59
CA ASP A 138 6.17 2.48 14.26
C ASP A 138 4.73 2.54 13.73
N LEU A 139 3.77 2.60 14.66
CA LEU A 139 2.35 2.79 14.32
C LEU A 139 2.05 4.22 13.84
N SER A 140 2.93 5.19 14.12
CA SER A 140 2.83 6.56 13.59
C SER A 140 2.84 6.56 12.05
N ASP A 141 3.67 5.72 11.41
CA ASP A 141 3.74 5.58 9.95
C ASP A 141 2.36 5.27 9.35
N TYR A 142 1.60 4.36 9.95
CA TYR A 142 0.25 4.04 9.51
C TYR A 142 -0.72 5.20 9.74
N ARG A 143 -0.61 5.88 10.89
CA ARG A 143 -1.48 7.01 11.21
C ARG A 143 -1.32 8.13 10.18
N GLU A 144 -0.09 8.46 9.82
CA GLU A 144 0.23 9.53 8.87
C GLU A 144 -0.12 9.15 7.42
N ARG A 145 0.07 7.88 7.03
CA ARG A 145 -0.04 7.45 5.63
C ARG A 145 -1.41 6.91 5.25
N ILE A 146 -2.25 6.52 6.22
CA ILE A 146 -3.56 5.94 5.90
C ILE A 146 -4.72 6.31 6.82
N ILE A 147 -4.44 6.70 8.07
CA ILE A 147 -5.48 7.12 9.03
C ILE A 147 -5.50 8.64 9.07
N PHE A 148 -5.88 9.22 7.94
CA PHE A 148 -5.93 10.67 7.74
C PHE A 148 -6.88 11.33 8.76
N GLY A 149 -6.32 12.11 9.68
CA GLY A 149 -7.09 13.03 10.50
C GLY A 149 -6.24 13.80 11.50
N ASP A 150 -6.83 14.88 12.03
CA ASP A 150 -6.16 15.82 12.93
C ASP A 150 -6.04 15.31 14.38
N TYR A 151 -6.55 14.09 14.65
CA TYR A 151 -6.60 13.47 15.97
C TYR A 151 -5.77 12.19 16.00
N PRO A 152 -5.06 11.89 17.11
CA PRO A 152 -4.29 10.66 17.25
C PRO A 152 -5.21 9.46 17.46
N TYR A 153 -5.70 8.89 16.37
CA TYR A 153 -6.55 7.70 16.41
C TYR A 153 -5.77 6.46 16.84
N SER A 154 -6.37 5.64 17.68
CA SER A 154 -5.97 4.25 17.81
C SER A 154 -6.67 3.43 16.73
N PHE A 155 -6.03 2.35 16.30
CA PHE A 155 -6.59 1.55 15.21
C PHE A 155 -6.23 0.08 15.31
N ASN A 156 -7.01 -0.76 14.65
CA ASN A 156 -6.66 -2.16 14.43
C ASN A 156 -7.11 -2.56 13.03
N ILE A 157 -6.17 -3.05 12.22
CA ILE A 157 -6.43 -3.52 10.86
C ILE A 157 -6.12 -5.01 10.83
N THR A 158 -7.08 -5.80 10.39
CA THR A 158 -6.93 -7.26 10.28
C THR A 158 -7.34 -7.73 8.91
N LEU A 159 -6.53 -8.59 8.30
CA LEU A 159 -6.86 -9.33 7.09
C LEU A 159 -6.98 -10.81 7.42
N LYS A 160 -8.13 -11.40 7.14
CA LYS A 160 -8.39 -12.84 7.36
C LYS A 160 -8.82 -13.52 6.07
N ARG A 161 -8.07 -14.52 5.62
CA ARG A 161 -8.50 -15.38 4.50
C ARG A 161 -9.63 -16.32 4.94
N LEU A 162 -10.57 -16.57 4.03
CA LEU A 162 -11.75 -17.40 4.31
C LEU A 162 -11.47 -18.90 4.22
N ASP A 163 -10.37 -19.29 3.57
CA ASP A 163 -9.89 -20.68 3.48
C ASP A 163 -9.22 -21.18 4.78
N GLY A 164 -9.24 -20.38 5.84
CA GLY A 164 -8.59 -20.71 7.11
C GLY A 164 -7.07 -20.47 7.12
N GLY A 165 -6.52 -19.86 6.06
CA GLY A 165 -5.12 -19.52 5.97
C GLY A 165 -4.74 -18.26 6.77
N ILE A 166 -4.09 -17.31 6.09
CA ILE A 166 -3.43 -16.14 6.67
C ILE A 166 -4.39 -15.27 7.51
N ILE A 167 -4.00 -15.00 8.76
CA ILE A 167 -4.53 -13.92 9.59
C ILE A 167 -3.37 -12.96 9.86
N LYS A 168 -3.46 -11.73 9.35
CA LYS A 168 -2.49 -10.67 9.61
C LYS A 168 -3.19 -9.54 10.34
N THR A 169 -2.53 -8.97 11.34
CA THR A 169 -3.07 -7.87 12.15
C THR A 169 -1.99 -6.84 12.42
N VAL A 170 -2.34 -5.56 12.33
CA VAL A 170 -1.50 -4.44 12.72
C VAL A 170 -2.33 -3.39 13.47
N GLY A 171 -1.68 -2.63 14.35
CA GLY A 171 -2.30 -1.58 15.15
C GLY A 171 -2.27 -1.89 16.64
N ASP A 172 -3.10 -1.15 17.35
CA ASP A 172 -3.27 -1.19 18.79
C ASP A 172 -4.19 -2.37 19.20
N PRO A 173 -4.03 -2.90 20.44
CA PRO A 173 -4.98 -3.85 21.01
C PRO A 173 -6.37 -3.23 21.10
N TYR A 174 -7.39 -3.95 20.63
CA TYR A 174 -8.76 -3.47 20.61
C TYR A 174 -9.38 -3.48 22.02
N PRO A 175 -9.80 -2.33 22.58
CA PRO A 175 -10.50 -2.26 23.87
C PRO A 175 -11.94 -2.76 23.72
N LEU A 176 -12.33 -3.76 24.51
CA LEU A 176 -13.68 -4.37 24.46
C LEU A 176 -14.80 -3.37 24.82
N ASP A 177 -14.48 -2.35 25.62
CA ASP A 177 -15.44 -1.46 26.26
C ASP A 177 -15.47 -0.04 25.67
N ALA A 178 -14.73 0.23 24.59
CA ALA A 178 -14.71 1.56 23.96
C ALA A 178 -15.72 1.68 22.82
N SER A 179 -16.16 2.90 22.53
CA SER A 179 -16.83 3.21 21.27
C SER A 179 -15.78 3.31 20.17
N TYR A 180 -15.99 2.61 19.07
CA TYR A 180 -15.11 2.59 17.91
C TYR A 180 -15.97 2.54 16.64
N GLY A 181 -15.39 3.03 15.55
CA GLY A 181 -15.95 2.84 14.22
C GLY A 181 -15.27 1.66 13.54
N TYR A 182 -16.00 0.98 12.66
CA TYR A 182 -15.43 -0.15 11.93
C TYR A 182 -16.02 -0.33 10.53
N ILE A 183 -15.24 -0.96 9.66
CA ILE A 183 -15.71 -1.44 8.36
C ILE A 183 -15.13 -2.82 8.07
N ARG A 184 -15.93 -3.67 7.43
CA ARG A 184 -15.51 -4.96 6.88
C ARG A 184 -15.66 -4.93 5.37
N ARG A 185 -14.66 -5.40 4.65
CA ARG A 185 -14.65 -5.48 3.19
C ARG A 185 -14.26 -6.89 2.75
N VAL A 186 -15.07 -7.47 1.89
CA VAL A 186 -14.71 -8.70 1.19
C VAL A 186 -13.77 -8.32 0.04
N VAL A 187 -12.61 -8.96 0.03
CA VAL A 187 -11.52 -8.74 -0.95
C VAL A 187 -11.05 -10.09 -1.48
N GLN A 188 -10.24 -10.04 -2.53
CA GLN A 188 -9.54 -11.21 -3.07
C GLN A 188 -8.04 -10.98 -2.92
N VAL A 189 -7.33 -11.92 -2.33
CA VAL A 189 -5.87 -11.95 -2.29
C VAL A 189 -5.41 -12.75 -3.49
N LYS A 190 -4.53 -12.16 -4.30
CA LYS A 190 -3.94 -12.80 -5.46
C LYS A 190 -2.70 -13.58 -5.03
N ASP A 191 -2.78 -14.91 -5.08
CA ASP A 191 -1.63 -15.76 -4.81
C ASP A 191 -0.68 -15.79 -6.03
N PRO A 192 0.64 -16.00 -5.83
CA PRO A 192 1.61 -16.08 -6.91
C PRO A 192 1.29 -17.17 -7.93
N SER A 193 1.77 -16.97 -9.16
CA SER A 193 1.76 -18.03 -10.19
C SER A 193 2.87 -19.05 -9.97
N SER A 194 2.68 -20.27 -10.48
CA SER A 194 3.73 -21.27 -10.53
C SER A 194 3.65 -22.07 -11.83
N SER A 195 4.76 -22.70 -12.21
CA SER A 195 4.83 -23.54 -13.39
C SER A 195 5.55 -24.85 -13.12
N THR A 196 4.93 -25.99 -13.44
CA THR A 196 5.59 -27.30 -13.34
C THR A 196 5.85 -27.83 -14.75
N ILE A 197 7.09 -28.22 -15.01
CA ILE A 197 7.57 -28.63 -16.32
C ILE A 197 8.01 -30.09 -16.21
N ASP A 198 7.23 -30.97 -16.82
CA ASP A 198 7.53 -32.40 -16.88
C ASP A 198 8.56 -32.66 -17.98
N MET A 199 9.77 -33.04 -17.56
CA MET A 199 10.92 -33.23 -18.44
C MET A 199 10.80 -34.46 -19.34
N THR A 200 9.85 -35.38 -19.11
CA THR A 200 9.61 -36.52 -20.00
C THR A 200 9.26 -36.11 -21.42
N ASN A 201 8.67 -34.92 -21.59
CA ASN A 201 8.22 -34.41 -22.89
C ASN A 201 9.35 -33.81 -23.74
N TYR A 202 10.54 -33.63 -23.17
CA TYR A 202 11.65 -32.89 -23.79
C TYR A 202 12.89 -33.76 -24.05
N TYR A 203 12.77 -35.08 -23.89
CA TYR A 203 13.85 -36.01 -24.23
C TYR A 203 14.04 -36.10 -25.75
N LEU A 204 15.27 -35.88 -26.22
CA LEU A 204 15.64 -35.89 -27.64
C LEU A 204 16.72 -36.93 -27.93
N PRO A 205 16.37 -38.21 -28.22
CA PRO A 205 17.32 -39.32 -28.22
C PRO A 205 18.55 -39.22 -29.15
N LEU A 206 18.54 -38.34 -30.15
CA LEU A 206 19.61 -38.22 -31.15
C LEU A 206 20.20 -36.80 -31.30
N ASP A 207 19.51 -35.77 -30.81
CA ASP A 207 19.79 -34.37 -31.14
C ASP A 207 19.80 -33.44 -29.91
N GLY A 208 19.72 -33.96 -28.69
CA GLY A 208 19.84 -33.14 -27.49
C GLY A 208 21.28 -32.71 -27.25
N ASP A 209 21.46 -31.42 -26.99
CA ASP A 209 22.74 -30.79 -26.66
C ASP A 209 22.92 -30.59 -25.15
N GLY A 210 21.95 -31.02 -24.36
CA GLY A 210 21.92 -30.83 -22.91
C GLY A 210 21.49 -29.42 -22.51
N GLU A 211 21.04 -28.57 -23.44
CA GLU A 211 20.49 -27.25 -23.13
C GLU A 211 18.98 -27.30 -22.91
N PHE A 212 18.48 -26.55 -21.95
CA PHE A 212 17.04 -26.35 -21.78
C PHE A 212 16.78 -24.92 -21.30
N ASP A 213 16.01 -24.17 -22.07
CA ASP A 213 15.72 -22.77 -21.79
C ASP A 213 14.26 -22.58 -21.34
N VAL A 214 14.08 -21.86 -20.23
CA VAL A 214 12.77 -21.36 -19.79
C VAL A 214 12.69 -19.86 -20.04
N ASN A 215 11.82 -19.46 -20.96
CA ASN A 215 11.58 -18.08 -21.33
C ASN A 215 10.42 -17.48 -20.50
N ILE A 216 10.67 -16.33 -19.89
CA ILE A 216 9.74 -15.54 -19.10
C ILE A 216 9.49 -14.24 -19.86
N ASN A 217 8.54 -14.28 -20.78
CA ASN A 217 8.16 -13.12 -21.60
C ASN A 217 7.11 -12.27 -20.86
N PHE A 218 7.47 -11.02 -20.52
CA PHE A 218 6.61 -10.16 -19.72
C PHE A 218 5.33 -9.79 -20.47
N SER A 219 5.41 -9.64 -21.79
CA SER A 219 4.24 -9.31 -22.62
C SER A 219 3.22 -10.44 -22.65
N GLU A 220 3.67 -11.69 -22.56
CA GLU A 220 2.78 -12.86 -22.45
C GLU A 220 2.11 -12.93 -21.07
N LEU A 221 2.86 -12.58 -20.03
CA LEU A 221 2.38 -12.61 -18.65
C LEU A 221 1.39 -11.49 -18.31
N VAL A 222 1.58 -10.32 -18.92
CA VAL A 222 0.70 -9.14 -18.82
C VAL A 222 -0.24 -9.07 -20.04
N ASN A 223 -0.80 -10.21 -20.44
CA ASN A 223 -1.68 -10.28 -21.60
C ASN A 223 -3.06 -9.63 -21.31
N ALA A 224 -3.38 -8.58 -22.07
CA ALA A 224 -4.63 -7.82 -21.95
C ALA A 224 -5.90 -8.68 -22.00
N THR A 225 -5.88 -9.82 -22.71
CA THR A 225 -7.04 -10.72 -22.87
C THR A 225 -7.43 -11.42 -21.57
N LYS A 226 -6.47 -11.63 -20.65
CA LYS A 226 -6.73 -12.21 -19.32
C LYS A 226 -7.28 -11.16 -18.35
N GLY A 227 -6.96 -9.89 -18.59
CA GLY A 227 -7.33 -8.76 -17.75
C GLY A 227 -6.42 -8.58 -16.53
N PRO A 228 -6.36 -7.36 -15.96
CA PRO A 228 -5.36 -6.97 -14.94
C PRO A 228 -5.29 -7.87 -13.71
N LYS A 229 -6.43 -8.45 -13.32
CA LYS A 229 -6.56 -9.31 -12.15
C LYS A 229 -5.79 -10.64 -12.23
N TYR A 230 -5.43 -11.09 -13.43
CA TYR A 230 -4.70 -12.35 -13.64
C TYR A 230 -3.35 -12.14 -14.32
N TRP A 231 -2.94 -10.87 -14.52
CA TRP A 231 -1.59 -10.59 -14.98
C TRP A 231 -0.58 -11.10 -13.96
N VAL A 232 0.48 -11.72 -14.44
CA VAL A 232 1.65 -12.01 -13.62
C VAL A 232 2.66 -10.92 -13.94
N ASP A 233 3.04 -10.13 -12.94
CA ASP A 233 4.04 -9.08 -13.10
C ASP A 233 5.33 -9.55 -12.42
N PRO A 234 6.31 -10.12 -13.16
CA PRO A 234 7.54 -10.65 -12.56
C PRO A 234 8.32 -9.60 -11.78
N LEU A 235 8.16 -8.31 -12.10
CA LEU A 235 8.85 -7.26 -11.35
C LEU A 235 8.34 -7.17 -9.91
N LYS A 236 7.05 -7.44 -9.69
CA LYS A 236 6.37 -7.19 -8.41
C LYS A 236 5.90 -8.43 -7.69
N GLU A 237 5.84 -9.56 -8.39
CA GLU A 237 5.26 -10.79 -7.89
C GLU A 237 6.30 -11.89 -7.88
N ARG A 238 6.14 -12.82 -6.93
CA ARG A 238 6.93 -14.04 -6.91
C ARG A 238 6.66 -14.87 -8.16
N VAL A 239 7.72 -15.36 -8.79
CA VAL A 239 7.66 -16.28 -9.93
C VAL A 239 8.41 -17.54 -9.55
N SER A 240 7.76 -18.69 -9.71
CA SER A 240 8.35 -19.97 -9.36
C SER A 240 8.09 -20.99 -10.44
N PHE A 241 9.05 -21.87 -10.68
CA PHE A 241 8.81 -23.04 -11.50
C PHE A 241 9.63 -24.23 -11.01
N THR A 242 9.21 -25.42 -11.41
CA THR A 242 9.87 -26.68 -11.08
C THR A 242 9.98 -27.56 -12.32
N LEU A 243 11.20 -28.02 -12.60
CA LEU A 243 11.46 -29.09 -13.55
C LEU A 243 11.31 -30.42 -12.81
N THR A 244 10.39 -31.28 -13.23
CA THR A 244 10.15 -32.61 -12.65
C THR A 244 10.60 -33.71 -13.60
N ASP A 245 10.72 -34.92 -13.06
CA ASP A 245 11.03 -36.12 -13.85
C ASP A 245 12.37 -36.00 -14.61
N ILE A 246 13.36 -35.35 -13.98
CA ILE A 246 14.70 -35.17 -14.53
C ILE A 246 15.36 -36.49 -15.00
N PRO A 247 15.18 -37.65 -14.35
CA PRO A 247 15.71 -38.92 -14.88
C PRO A 247 15.23 -39.29 -16.28
N ALA A 248 14.09 -38.75 -16.74
CA ALA A 248 13.53 -39.05 -18.05
C ALA A 248 14.36 -38.48 -19.20
N ILE A 249 15.13 -37.42 -18.98
CA ILE A 249 16.03 -36.83 -20.00
C ILE A 249 17.40 -37.50 -20.04
N ARG A 250 17.64 -38.56 -19.27
CA ARG A 250 18.95 -39.23 -19.18
C ARG A 250 19.39 -39.80 -20.53
N ASP A 251 20.65 -39.61 -20.87
CA ASP A 251 21.26 -40.30 -22.02
C ASP A 251 21.50 -41.79 -21.69
N LEU A 252 20.69 -42.66 -22.30
CA LEU A 252 20.79 -44.11 -22.09
C LEU A 252 21.98 -44.75 -22.83
N SER A 253 22.60 -44.05 -23.77
CA SER A 253 23.68 -44.59 -24.62
C SER A 253 25.04 -44.63 -23.92
N THR A 254 25.27 -43.75 -22.93
CA THR A 254 26.56 -43.60 -22.24
C THR A 254 26.71 -44.51 -21.02
N GLY A 255 25.61 -45.10 -20.54
CA GLY A 255 25.60 -45.93 -19.33
C GLY A 255 25.82 -45.14 -18.03
N VAL A 256 25.82 -43.80 -18.07
CA VAL A 256 25.88 -42.96 -16.87
C VAL A 256 24.53 -43.01 -16.17
N PRO A 257 24.46 -43.35 -14.87
CA PRO A 257 23.17 -43.62 -14.22
C PRO A 257 22.36 -42.36 -13.89
N ASN A 258 23.03 -41.21 -13.72
CA ASN A 258 22.43 -39.99 -13.20
C ASN A 258 22.64 -38.81 -14.15
N VAL A 259 21.65 -37.91 -14.19
CA VAL A 259 21.74 -36.63 -14.88
C VAL A 259 22.56 -35.65 -14.04
N VAL A 260 23.46 -34.91 -14.68
CA VAL A 260 24.31 -33.91 -14.01
C VAL A 260 24.03 -32.54 -14.59
N LEU A 261 23.60 -31.62 -13.74
CA LEU A 261 23.45 -30.20 -14.06
C LEU A 261 24.81 -29.52 -13.94
N ASP A 262 25.27 -28.91 -15.03
CA ASP A 262 26.59 -28.29 -15.17
C ASP A 262 26.56 -26.78 -14.90
N SER A 263 25.56 -26.08 -15.43
CA SER A 263 25.39 -24.66 -15.14
C SER A 263 23.93 -24.21 -15.23
N VAL A 264 23.60 -23.15 -14.50
CA VAL A 264 22.32 -22.43 -14.62
C VAL A 264 22.62 -20.96 -14.76
N ARG A 265 22.08 -20.33 -15.81
CA ARG A 265 22.33 -18.91 -16.10
C ARG A 265 21.06 -18.17 -16.45
N LEU A 266 20.91 -16.99 -15.86
CA LEU A 266 19.83 -16.07 -16.19
C LEU A 266 20.33 -15.05 -17.22
N TYR A 267 19.54 -14.86 -18.26
CA TYR A 267 19.77 -13.89 -19.32
C TYR A 267 18.60 -12.92 -19.38
N PHE A 268 18.91 -11.65 -19.62
CA PHE A 268 17.90 -10.66 -19.98
C PHE A 268 17.89 -10.41 -21.47
N LEU A 269 16.69 -10.28 -22.02
CA LEU A 269 16.51 -9.75 -23.36
C LEU A 269 16.75 -8.23 -23.31
N SER A 270 17.71 -7.78 -24.11
CA SER A 270 18.00 -6.38 -24.36
C SER A 270 17.76 -6.09 -25.83
N VAL A 271 17.14 -4.94 -26.12
CA VAL A 271 16.98 -4.43 -27.48
C VAL A 271 17.90 -3.21 -27.61
N ASP A 272 18.81 -3.23 -28.58
CA ASP A 272 19.67 -2.09 -28.83
C ASP A 272 18.93 -0.96 -29.57
N LEU A 273 19.57 0.20 -29.75
CA LEU A 273 18.99 1.35 -30.46
C LEU A 273 18.67 1.07 -31.93
N ALA A 274 19.21 -0.01 -32.50
CA ALA A 274 18.92 -0.47 -33.87
C ALA A 274 17.78 -1.50 -33.91
N GLY A 275 17.19 -1.86 -32.76
CA GLY A 275 16.13 -2.85 -32.66
C GLY A 275 16.61 -4.30 -32.63
N VAL A 276 17.92 -4.54 -32.45
CA VAL A 276 18.48 -5.90 -32.41
C VAL A 276 18.34 -6.45 -31.00
N GLU A 277 17.66 -7.60 -30.92
CA GLU A 277 17.49 -8.37 -29.70
C GLU A 277 18.76 -9.17 -29.37
N SER A 278 19.21 -9.07 -28.12
CA SER A 278 20.35 -9.83 -27.59
C SER A 278 20.10 -10.26 -26.15
N TYR A 279 20.45 -11.51 -25.85
CA TYR A 279 20.40 -12.07 -24.50
C TYR A 279 21.73 -11.82 -23.78
N THR A 280 21.71 -10.94 -22.79
CA THR A 280 22.89 -10.64 -21.97
C THR A 280 22.83 -11.45 -20.67
N PRO A 281 23.86 -12.24 -20.32
CA PRO A 281 23.88 -12.99 -19.08
C PRO A 281 23.98 -12.03 -17.89
N LEU A 282 23.21 -12.31 -16.86
CA LEU A 282 23.33 -11.60 -15.60
C LEU A 282 24.40 -12.23 -14.72
N PRO A 283 25.31 -11.43 -14.15
CA PRO A 283 26.23 -11.92 -13.15
C PRO A 283 25.49 -12.23 -11.85
N GLY A 284 25.83 -13.34 -11.20
CA GLY A 284 25.28 -13.70 -9.90
C GLY A 284 25.17 -15.21 -9.72
N SER A 285 25.09 -15.63 -8.46
CA SER A 285 24.62 -16.97 -8.11
C SER A 285 23.10 -16.95 -7.99
N LEU A 286 22.47 -18.05 -8.38
CA LEU A 286 21.04 -18.26 -8.31
C LEU A 286 20.74 -19.27 -7.21
N ASP A 287 19.71 -18.99 -6.43
CA ASP A 287 19.16 -19.95 -5.47
C ASP A 287 18.43 -21.05 -6.22
N LEU A 288 18.85 -22.29 -5.99
CA LEU A 288 18.28 -23.49 -6.58
C LEU A 288 17.81 -24.42 -5.47
N LYS A 289 16.73 -25.15 -5.70
CA LYS A 289 16.37 -26.28 -4.86
C LYS A 289 16.43 -27.55 -5.69
N ILE A 290 17.45 -28.37 -5.46
CA ILE A 290 17.71 -29.60 -6.20
C ILE A 290 17.37 -30.77 -5.29
N ASP A 291 16.43 -31.61 -5.72
CA ASP A 291 15.95 -32.78 -4.96
C ASP A 291 15.55 -32.43 -3.52
N GLY A 292 14.92 -31.27 -3.36
CA GLY A 292 14.47 -30.75 -2.07
C GLY A 292 15.53 -30.07 -1.21
N ALA A 293 16.81 -30.06 -1.60
CA ALA A 293 17.90 -29.38 -0.89
C ALA A 293 18.23 -28.02 -1.50
N ASP A 294 18.42 -27.01 -0.66
CA ASP A 294 18.85 -25.67 -1.09
C ASP A 294 20.32 -25.69 -1.56
N LYS A 295 20.57 -25.09 -2.73
CA LYS A 295 21.83 -25.08 -3.46
C LYS A 295 22.07 -23.71 -4.11
N GLN A 296 23.32 -23.42 -4.41
CA GLN A 296 23.72 -22.22 -5.17
C GLN A 296 24.18 -22.62 -6.56
N SER A 297 23.81 -21.86 -7.60
CA SER A 297 24.30 -22.13 -8.95
C SER A 297 25.81 -21.93 -9.10
N SER A 298 26.45 -21.17 -8.20
CA SER A 298 27.92 -21.06 -8.12
C SER A 298 28.64 -22.36 -7.77
N ASP A 299 27.93 -23.30 -7.14
CA ASP A 299 28.51 -24.53 -6.59
C ASP A 299 28.32 -25.74 -7.53
N LEU A 300 27.74 -25.51 -8.71
CA LEU A 300 27.60 -26.52 -9.76
C LEU A 300 28.98 -27.03 -10.23
N PRO A 301 29.09 -28.30 -10.68
CA PRO A 301 28.00 -29.19 -11.09
C PRO A 301 27.34 -30.00 -9.95
N PHE A 302 26.07 -30.35 -10.14
CA PHE A 302 25.31 -31.21 -9.21
C PHE A 302 24.65 -32.40 -9.93
N VAL A 303 24.62 -33.53 -9.24
CA VAL A 303 23.78 -34.67 -9.65
C VAL A 303 22.33 -34.34 -9.30
N VAL A 304 21.42 -34.59 -10.22
CA VAL A 304 19.98 -34.36 -10.06
C VAL A 304 19.24 -35.68 -10.23
N THR A 305 18.41 -36.03 -9.25
CA THR A 305 17.74 -37.34 -9.16
C THR A 305 16.24 -37.27 -9.37
N GLU A 306 15.61 -36.13 -9.10
CA GLU A 306 14.16 -35.97 -9.20
C GLU A 306 13.78 -34.64 -9.86
N ASN A 307 14.17 -33.52 -9.24
CA ASN A 307 13.64 -32.21 -9.59
C ASN A 307 14.62 -31.06 -9.36
N ILE A 308 14.36 -29.97 -10.09
CA ILE A 308 15.01 -28.67 -9.91
C ILE A 308 13.91 -27.63 -9.76
N SER A 309 13.81 -26.99 -8.60
CA SER A 309 12.90 -25.88 -8.36
C SER A 309 13.67 -24.58 -8.26
N MET A 310 13.06 -23.52 -8.76
CA MET A 310 13.54 -22.15 -8.63
C MET A 310 12.41 -21.21 -8.26
N GLU A 311 12.75 -20.25 -7.41
CA GLU A 311 11.82 -19.26 -6.90
C GLU A 311 12.49 -17.90 -6.89
N PHE A 312 11.92 -16.98 -7.65
CA PHE A 312 12.38 -15.61 -7.69
C PHE A 312 11.49 -14.79 -6.76
N PRO A 313 12.06 -14.18 -5.72
CA PRO A 313 11.30 -13.34 -4.85
C PRO A 313 10.80 -12.09 -5.61
N PRO A 314 9.72 -11.47 -5.13
CA PRO A 314 9.29 -10.15 -5.58
C PRO A 314 10.44 -9.15 -5.60
N GLY A 315 10.46 -8.27 -6.60
CA GLY A 315 11.53 -7.27 -6.73
C GLY A 315 12.84 -7.81 -7.31
N TYR A 316 13.07 -9.13 -7.37
CA TYR A 316 14.31 -9.72 -7.88
C TYR A 316 14.67 -9.23 -9.30
N PHE A 317 13.65 -9.02 -10.11
CA PHE A 317 13.77 -8.60 -11.50
C PHE A 317 13.80 -7.06 -11.67
N ILE A 318 13.63 -6.30 -10.59
CA ILE A 318 13.86 -4.85 -10.53
C ILE A 318 15.36 -4.61 -10.43
N GLN A 319 16.09 -4.91 -11.50
CA GLN A 319 17.52 -4.68 -11.49
C GLN A 319 17.85 -3.20 -11.60
N PRO A 320 18.93 -2.74 -10.93
CA PRO A 320 19.44 -1.39 -11.10
C PRO A 320 19.71 -1.13 -12.58
N SER A 321 19.29 0.04 -13.03
CA SER A 321 19.48 0.71 -14.33
C SER A 321 20.88 0.62 -14.98
N LYS A 322 21.85 -0.08 -14.37
CA LYS A 322 23.24 -0.22 -14.80
C LYS A 322 23.49 -1.24 -15.91
N PHE A 323 22.56 -2.16 -16.17
CA PHE A 323 22.83 -3.28 -17.10
C PHE A 323 22.11 -3.22 -18.45
N THR A 324 21.00 -2.47 -18.60
CA THR A 324 20.29 -2.36 -19.88
C THR A 324 19.51 -1.05 -19.98
N SER A 325 19.65 -0.35 -21.11
CA SER A 325 18.90 0.87 -21.46
C SER A 325 17.72 0.58 -22.41
N GLY A 326 17.18 -0.63 -22.37
CA GLY A 326 16.14 -1.10 -23.29
C GLY A 326 14.89 -1.57 -22.56
N ASP A 327 13.75 -1.53 -23.26
CA ASP A 327 12.48 -2.06 -22.78
C ASP A 327 12.66 -3.51 -22.32
N LYS A 328 12.47 -3.74 -21.01
CA LYS A 328 12.60 -5.07 -20.38
C LYS A 328 11.41 -5.94 -20.81
N SER A 329 11.56 -6.66 -21.92
CA SER A 329 10.46 -7.42 -22.54
C SER A 329 10.45 -8.91 -22.16
N ALA A 330 11.60 -9.52 -21.89
CA ALA A 330 11.69 -10.94 -21.53
C ALA A 330 12.97 -11.30 -20.78
N MET A 331 12.95 -12.48 -20.14
CA MET A 331 14.12 -13.13 -19.58
C MET A 331 14.19 -14.58 -19.98
N LYS A 332 15.39 -15.13 -20.02
CA LYS A 332 15.61 -16.53 -20.35
C LYS A 332 16.51 -17.15 -19.31
N LEU A 333 16.04 -18.23 -18.69
CA LEU A 333 16.86 -19.03 -17.82
C LEU A 333 17.31 -20.28 -18.57
N ARG A 334 18.63 -20.49 -18.62
CA ARG A 334 19.25 -21.64 -19.27
C ARG A 334 19.73 -22.63 -18.25
N PHE A 335 19.30 -23.88 -18.39
CA PHE A 335 19.87 -25.04 -17.73
C PHE A 335 20.80 -25.74 -18.72
N GLN A 336 22.05 -25.94 -18.32
CA GLN A 336 23.00 -26.74 -19.04
C GLN A 336 23.24 -28.02 -18.26
N PHE A 337 22.87 -29.15 -18.83
CA PHE A 337 23.26 -30.47 -18.37
C PHE A 337 24.55 -30.92 -19.07
N ILE A 338 25.32 -31.79 -18.42
CA ILE A 338 26.48 -32.41 -19.06
C ILE A 338 25.96 -33.27 -20.23
N PRO A 339 26.38 -33.03 -21.48
CA PRO A 339 25.81 -33.71 -22.66
C PRO A 339 25.93 -35.23 -22.63
N SER A 340 26.93 -35.78 -21.93
CA SER A 340 27.07 -37.24 -21.78
C SER A 340 26.10 -37.87 -20.75
N THR A 341 25.29 -37.05 -20.06
CA THR A 341 24.40 -37.50 -18.98
C THR A 341 22.93 -37.26 -19.28
N ALA A 342 22.62 -36.29 -20.16
CA ALA A 342 21.26 -35.93 -20.52
C ALA A 342 21.15 -35.55 -21.99
N ASN A 343 20.01 -35.87 -22.59
CA ASN A 343 19.68 -35.65 -23.98
C ASN A 343 18.39 -34.83 -24.07
N VAL A 344 18.54 -33.51 -23.99
CA VAL A 344 17.47 -32.51 -24.01
C VAL A 344 17.92 -31.32 -24.86
N SER A 345 17.00 -30.71 -25.59
CA SER A 345 17.19 -29.42 -26.26
C SER A 345 15.81 -28.81 -26.51
N ASP A 346 15.43 -27.77 -25.77
CA ASP A 346 14.20 -27.03 -26.06
C ASP A 346 14.22 -25.64 -25.44
N ILE A 347 13.33 -24.77 -25.94
CA ILE A 347 13.02 -23.47 -25.38
C ILE A 347 11.51 -23.39 -25.15
N ILE A 348 11.10 -23.24 -23.90
CA ILE A 348 9.70 -23.19 -23.52
C ILE A 348 9.32 -21.85 -22.91
N SER A 349 8.08 -21.39 -23.15
CA SER A 349 7.53 -20.25 -22.42
C SER A 349 6.95 -20.68 -21.08
N TYR A 350 7.26 -19.94 -20.02
CA TYR A 350 6.81 -20.18 -18.64
C TYR A 350 5.29 -20.45 -18.52
N GLN A 351 4.49 -19.77 -19.34
CA GLN A 351 3.03 -19.80 -19.28
C GLN A 351 2.37 -20.82 -20.23
N THR A 352 3.10 -21.34 -21.23
CA THR A 352 2.52 -22.22 -22.26
C THR A 352 2.65 -23.70 -21.92
N VAL A 353 3.39 -24.04 -20.86
CA VAL A 353 3.53 -25.42 -20.42
C VAL A 353 2.27 -25.94 -19.75
N SER A 354 2.03 -27.24 -19.89
CA SER A 354 0.83 -27.92 -19.39
C SER A 354 0.65 -27.82 -17.88
N GLY A 355 1.74 -27.72 -17.12
CA GLY A 355 1.72 -27.55 -15.66
C GLY A 355 1.71 -26.10 -15.17
N TYR A 356 1.44 -25.12 -16.04
CA TYR A 356 1.28 -23.73 -15.62
C TYR A 356 0.00 -23.55 -14.79
N GLN A 357 0.15 -22.94 -13.63
CA GLN A 357 -0.96 -22.54 -12.76
C GLN A 357 -1.06 -21.01 -12.72
N ALA A 358 -2.19 -20.50 -13.22
CA ALA A 358 -2.49 -19.08 -13.15
C ALA A 358 -2.68 -18.62 -11.69
N PRO A 359 -2.42 -17.33 -11.39
CA PRO A 359 -2.68 -16.76 -10.07
C PRO A 359 -4.11 -17.05 -9.58
N GLU A 360 -4.22 -17.63 -8.39
CA GLU A 360 -5.50 -17.89 -7.76
C GLU A 360 -5.97 -16.66 -6.97
N LEU A 361 -7.26 -16.32 -7.07
CA LEU A 361 -7.88 -15.24 -6.32
C LEU A 361 -8.65 -15.79 -5.14
N LYS A 362 -8.10 -15.68 -3.93
CA LYS A 362 -8.69 -16.25 -2.72
C LYS A 362 -9.41 -15.21 -1.89
N LEU A 363 -10.62 -15.54 -1.45
CA LEU A 363 -11.45 -14.62 -0.69
C LEU A 363 -10.86 -14.35 0.70
N ALA A 364 -10.87 -13.09 1.09
CA ALA A 364 -10.49 -12.63 2.41
C ALA A 364 -11.42 -11.50 2.88
N VAL A 365 -11.40 -11.25 4.19
CA VAL A 365 -12.08 -10.14 4.83
C VAL A 365 -11.04 -9.21 5.43
N LEU A 366 -11.01 -7.98 4.93
CA LEU A 366 -10.28 -6.87 5.55
C LEU A 366 -11.21 -6.16 6.52
N GLU A 367 -10.79 -6.06 7.78
CA GLU A 367 -11.47 -5.31 8.83
C GLU A 367 -10.59 -4.16 9.29
N VAL A 368 -11.17 -2.97 9.36
CA VAL A 368 -10.52 -1.77 9.91
C VAL A 368 -11.37 -1.29 11.09
N ARG A 369 -10.73 -1.06 12.23
CA ARG A 369 -11.33 -0.48 13.44
C ARG A 369 -10.55 0.77 13.84
N VAL A 370 -11.25 1.81 14.29
CA VAL A 370 -10.67 3.11 14.68
C VAL A 370 -11.39 3.66 15.92
N TRP A 371 -10.65 4.21 16.88
CA TRP A 371 -11.19 4.84 18.10
C TRP A 371 -10.30 5.97 18.66
#